data_AF-A0AA48KWC5-F1
#
_entry.id   AF-A0AA48KWC5-F1
#
_cell.length_a   1.000
_cell.length_b   1.000
_cell.length_c   1.000
_cell.angle_alpha   90.00
_cell.angle_beta   90.00
_cell.angle_gamma   90.00
#
_symmetry.space_group_name_H-M   'P 1'
#
loop_
_entity.id
_entity.type
_entity.pdbx_description
1 polymer ?
#
loop_
_entity_poly.entity_id
_entity_poly.type
_entity_poly.pdbx_seq_one_letter_code
_entity_poly.pdbx_strand_id
1 'polypeptide(L)'
;MEMRNNFDGEVLRDMRKEAGFTQQDLARRVGISRETVIAIEKNKRGTIDTIELDVLKNWQKLCRNYVSKPTREKVINYIKSYLDLA
;
A
#
# COMPACT_ATOMS: atom_id res chain seq x y z
N MET A 1 23.28 11.32 -7.25
CA MET A 1 23.34 10.17 -6.32
C MET A 1 21.90 9.82 -5.99
N GLU A 2 21.25 9.02 -6.82
CA GLU A 2 19.83 8.66 -6.66
C GLU A 2 19.70 7.59 -5.56
N MET A 3 19.30 8.00 -4.36
CA MET A 3 19.06 7.07 -3.26
C MET A 3 17.57 6.71 -3.15
N ARG A 4 17.28 5.50 -3.67
CA ARG A 4 16.28 4.51 -3.18
C ARG A 4 14.79 4.90 -3.17
N ASN A 5 14.20 5.02 -4.36
CA ASN A 5 12.78 4.72 -4.56
C ASN A 5 12.56 3.20 -4.58
N ASN A 6 12.34 2.57 -3.43
CA ASN A 6 11.94 1.16 -3.37
C ASN A 6 10.48 1.02 -2.92
N PHE A 7 9.60 1.82 -3.52
CA PHE A 7 8.16 1.58 -3.46
C PHE A 7 7.89 0.19 -4.05
N ASP A 8 7.37 -0.73 -3.24
CA ASP A 8 7.02 -2.08 -3.66
C ASP A 8 5.56 -2.38 -3.35
N GLY A 9 4.71 -2.13 -4.34
CA GLY A 9 3.29 -2.44 -4.37
C GLY A 9 2.98 -3.93 -4.21
N GLU A 10 3.95 -4.83 -4.36
CA GLU A 10 3.76 -6.23 -4.01
C GLU A 10 3.53 -6.41 -2.50
N VAL A 11 4.19 -5.61 -1.65
CA VAL A 11 3.99 -5.63 -0.20
C VAL A 11 2.55 -5.23 0.15
N LEU A 12 2.01 -4.22 -0.52
CA LEU A 12 0.62 -3.78 -0.32
C LEU A 12 -0.40 -4.79 -0.86
N ARG A 13 -0.07 -5.45 -1.98
CA ARG A 13 -0.86 -6.55 -2.57
C ARG A 13 -0.97 -7.72 -1.61
N ASP A 14 0.15 -8.14 -1.04
CA ASP A 14 0.20 -9.28 -0.13
C ASP A 14 -0.57 -8.96 1.16
N MET A 15 -0.41 -7.75 1.69
CA MET A 15 -1.20 -7.26 2.81
C MET A 15 -2.72 -7.31 2.54
N ARG A 16 -3.15 -6.89 1.35
CA ARG A 16 -4.57 -6.95 0.95
C ARG A 16 -5.07 -8.39 0.86
N LYS A 17 -4.28 -9.28 0.23
CA LYS A 17 -4.65 -10.69 0.06
C LYS A 17 -4.75 -11.41 1.40
N GLU A 18 -3.80 -11.19 2.31
CA GLU A 18 -3.85 -11.73 3.68
C GLU A 18 -5.08 -11.21 4.44
N ALA A 19 -5.49 -9.97 4.19
CA ALA A 19 -6.73 -9.43 4.76
C ALA A 19 -8.02 -9.98 4.12
N GLY A 20 -7.93 -10.86 3.11
CA GLY A 20 -9.08 -11.48 2.45
C GLY A 20 -9.85 -10.56 1.51
N PHE A 21 -9.28 -9.41 1.12
CA PHE A 21 -9.96 -8.43 0.28
C PHE A 21 -9.64 -8.61 -1.21
N THR A 22 -10.65 -8.49 -2.06
CA THR A 22 -10.40 -8.24 -3.50
C THR A 22 -9.91 -6.81 -3.71
N GLN A 23 -9.34 -6.51 -4.89
CA GLN A 23 -8.97 -5.14 -5.25
C GLN A 23 -10.18 -4.20 -5.21
N GLN A 24 -11.36 -4.70 -5.59
CA GLN A 24 -12.61 -3.94 -5.58
C GLN A 24 -13.09 -3.65 -4.15
N ASP A 25 -12.97 -4.61 -3.24
CA ASP A 25 -13.37 -4.44 -1.84
C ASP A 25 -12.49 -3.41 -1.15
N LEU A 26 -11.18 -3.51 -1.37
CA LEU A 26 -10.24 -2.56 -0.82
C LEU A 26 -10.49 -1.15 -1.38
N ALA A 27 -10.66 -1.02 -2.70
CA ALA A 27 -10.98 0.25 -3.35
C ALA A 27 -12.20 0.93 -2.71
N ARG A 28 -13.29 0.18 -2.50
CA ARG A 28 -14.51 0.68 -1.83
C ARG A 28 -14.27 1.12 -0.39
N ARG A 29 -13.46 0.36 0.37
CA ARG A 29 -13.17 0.64 1.79
C ARG A 29 -12.24 1.85 1.97
N VAL A 30 -11.30 2.04 1.04
CA VAL A 30 -10.35 3.16 1.06
C VAL A 30 -10.92 4.42 0.42
N GLY A 31 -11.91 4.29 -0.47
CA GLY A 31 -12.53 5.42 -1.19
C GLY A 31 -11.79 5.79 -2.48
N ILE A 32 -11.12 4.83 -3.13
CA ILE A 32 -10.39 5.02 -4.40
C ILE A 32 -10.95 4.12 -5.50
N SER A 33 -10.52 4.35 -6.75
CA SER A 33 -10.89 3.46 -7.86
C SER A 33 -10.15 2.11 -7.78
N ARG A 34 -10.73 1.07 -8.38
CA ARG A 34 -10.07 -0.24 -8.51
C ARG A 34 -8.78 -0.12 -9.35
N GLU A 35 -8.80 0.74 -10.36
CA GLU A 35 -7.70 1.04 -11.25
C GLU A 35 -6.53 1.66 -10.49
N THR A 36 -6.83 2.54 -9.52
CA THR A 36 -5.84 3.09 -8.59
C THR A 36 -5.20 1.99 -7.77
N VAL A 37 -5.98 1.05 -7.19
CA VAL A 37 -5.43 -0.12 -6.47
C VAL A 37 -4.49 -0.93 -7.37
N ILE A 38 -4.88 -1.21 -8.62
CA ILE A 38 -4.04 -1.95 -9.58
C ILE A 38 -2.75 -1.20 -9.89
N ALA A 39 -2.81 0.12 -10.07
CA ALA A 39 -1.65 0.94 -10.38
C ALA A 39 -0.64 0.96 -9.22
N ILE A 40 -1.14 1.09 -7.99
CA ILE A 40 -0.37 0.98 -6.75
C ILE A 40 0.31 -0.39 -6.66
N GLU A 41 -0.43 -1.49 -6.80
CA GLU A 41 0.12 -2.85 -6.70
C GLU A 41 1.12 -3.20 -7.80
N LYS A 42 1.10 -2.50 -8.94
CA LYS A 42 1.98 -2.73 -10.09
C LYS A 42 3.17 -1.78 -10.16
N ASN A 43 3.43 -0.99 -9.11
CA ASN A 43 4.53 -0.04 -9.07
C ASN A 43 4.49 1.00 -10.21
N LYS A 44 3.31 1.44 -10.66
CA LYS A 44 3.21 2.46 -11.73
C LYS A 44 3.69 3.82 -11.21
N ARG A 45 4.93 4.20 -11.59
CA ARG A 45 5.67 5.41 -11.15
C ARG A 45 4.82 6.68 -11.07
N GLY A 46 4.01 7.01 -12.08
CA GLY A 46 3.19 8.24 -12.06
C GLY A 46 2.00 8.23 -11.08
N THR A 47 1.50 7.06 -10.69
CA THR A 47 0.47 6.96 -9.64
C THR A 47 1.10 7.08 -8.27
N ILE A 48 2.29 6.50 -8.05
CA ILE A 48 3.00 6.50 -6.76
C ILE A 48 3.33 7.91 -6.29
N ASP A 49 3.81 8.76 -7.20
CA ASP A 49 4.19 10.14 -6.86
C ASP A 49 2.97 11.02 -6.50
N THR A 50 1.76 10.54 -6.79
CA THR A 50 0.48 11.21 -6.52
C THR A 50 -0.39 10.44 -5.52
N ILE A 51 0.10 9.34 -4.94
CA ILE A 51 -0.63 8.64 -3.87
C ILE A 51 -0.69 9.59 -2.68
N GLU A 52 -1.89 10.07 -2.36
CA GLU A 52 -2.11 10.80 -1.12
C GLU A 52 -1.75 9.90 0.07
N LEU A 53 -0.98 10.42 1.02
CA LEU A 53 -0.54 9.69 2.22
C LEU A 53 -1.71 9.03 2.97
N ASP A 54 -2.90 9.62 2.88
CA ASP A 54 -4.12 9.12 3.49
C ASP A 54 -4.60 7.79 2.88
N VAL A 55 -4.36 7.56 1.60
CA VAL A 55 -4.65 6.27 0.94
C VAL A 55 -3.80 5.16 1.55
N LEU A 56 -2.49 5.38 1.74
CA LEU A 56 -1.58 4.39 2.33
C LEU A 56 -1.90 4.15 3.81
N LYS A 57 -2.18 5.21 4.57
CA LYS A 57 -2.58 5.10 5.98
C LYS A 57 -3.88 4.31 6.13
N ASN A 58 -4.88 4.59 5.29
CA ASN A 58 -6.17 3.90 5.34
C ASN A 58 -6.04 2.43 4.91
N TRP A 59 -5.28 2.15 3.86
CA TRP A 59 -4.96 0.78 3.44
C TRP A 59 -4.31 0.00 4.58
N GLN A 60 -3.28 0.58 5.20
CA GLN A 60 -2.61 -0.05 6.34
C GLN A 60 -3.58 -0.28 7.50
N LYS A 61 -4.35 0.74 7.88
CA LYS A 61 -5.31 0.67 8.99
C LYS A 61 -6.34 -0.45 8.78
N LEU A 62 -6.84 -0.59 7.55
CA LEU A 62 -7.84 -1.61 7.21
C LEU A 62 -7.27 -3.02 7.26
N CYS A 63 -6.05 -3.23 6.79
CA CYS A 63 -5.46 -4.56 6.69
C CYS A 63 -4.70 -4.97 7.97
N ARG A 64 -4.26 -4.04 8.82
CA ARG A 64 -3.39 -4.30 10.00
C ARG A 64 -3.91 -5.39 10.94
N ASN A 65 -5.23 -5.50 11.09
CA ASN A 65 -5.86 -6.46 12.01
C ASN A 65 -5.98 -7.88 11.45
N TYR A 66 -5.73 -8.06 10.16
CA TYR A 66 -5.92 -9.34 9.46
C TYR A 66 -4.61 -9.96 8.96
N VAL A 67 -3.48 -9.26 9.12
CA VAL A 67 -2.17 -9.69 8.63
C VAL A 67 -1.28 -10.26 9.73
N SER A 68 -0.45 -11.23 9.35
CA SER A 68 0.50 -11.90 10.24
C SER A 68 1.55 -10.89 10.80
N LYS A 69 2.18 -11.22 11.94
CA LYS A 69 3.20 -10.35 12.55
C LYS A 69 4.37 -10.03 11.58
N PRO A 70 4.95 -11.00 10.85
CA PRO A 70 6.00 -10.71 9.87
C PRO A 70 5.54 -9.80 8.72
N THR A 71 4.34 -10.03 8.18
CA THR A 71 3.79 -9.19 7.10
C THR A 71 3.53 -7.77 7.58
N ARG A 72 3.03 -7.62 8.81
CA ARG A 72 2.82 -6.33 9.46
C ARG A 72 4.11 -5.53 9.62
N GLU A 73 5.20 -6.18 10.03
CA GLU A 73 6.51 -5.55 10.21
C GLU A 73 7.09 -5.07 8.86
N LYS A 74 6.98 -5.88 7.81
CA LYS A 74 7.38 -5.50 6.45
C LYS A 74 6.61 -4.26 5.96
N VAL A 75 5.29 -4.26 6.11
CA VAL A 75 4.43 -3.13 5.71
C VAL A 75 4.72 -1.86 6.53
N ILE A 76 4.92 -1.99 7.86
CA ILE A 76 5.22 -0.83 8.71
C ILE A 76 6.55 -0.20 8.30
N ASN A 77 7.60 -1.00 8.12
CA ASN A 77 8.92 -0.50 7.74
C ASN A 77 8.88 0.17 6.36
N TYR A 78 8.11 -0.41 5.45
CA TYR A 78 7.85 0.15 4.14
C TYR A 78 7.15 1.53 4.21
N ILE A 79 6.02 1.64 4.92
CA ILE A 79 5.26 2.89 5.04
C ILE A 79 6.09 3.96 5.74
N LYS A 80 6.84 3.60 6.79
CA LYS A 80 7.78 4.52 7.45
C LYS A 80 8.82 5.05 6.48
N SER A 81 9.47 4.17 5.71
CA SER A 81 10.48 4.61 4.72
C SER A 81 9.93 5.53 3.64
N TYR A 82 8.63 5.45 3.32
CA TYR A 82 7.99 6.34 2.36
C TYR A 82 7.54 7.66 2.99
N LEU A 83 7.06 7.63 4.24
CA LEU A 83 6.62 8.82 4.98
C LEU A 83 7.78 9.69 5.49
N ASP A 84 8.91 9.09 5.86
CA ASP A 84 10.11 9.83 6.29
C ASP A 84 10.79 10.57 5.11
N LEU A 85 10.30 10.39 3.89
CA LEU A 85 10.77 11.00 2.64
C LEU A 85 9.82 12.08 2.06
N ALA A 86 8.63 12.27 2.65
CA ALA A 86 7.58 13.19 2.20
C ALA A 86 7.48 14.42 3.12
#